data_AF-A0A7C5XGW2-F1
#
_entry.id   AF-A0A7C5XGW2-F1
#
_cell.length_a   1.000
_cell.length_b   1.000
_cell.length_c   1.000
_cell.angle_alpha   90.00
_cell.angle_beta   90.00
_cell.angle_gamma   90.00
#
_symmetry.space_group_name_H-M   'P 1'
#
loop_
_entity.id
_entity.type
_entity.pdbx_description
1 polymer ?
#
loop_
_entity_poly.entity_id
_entity_poly.type
_entity_poly.pdbx_seq_one_letter_code
_entity_poly.pdbx_strand_id
1 'polypeptide(L)'
;MHGASVKVCLEGAVFMALQHLHIGFDDTDSPKRGCTTYIAALLVEKLEKLGVVFTDYPNLVRLNPNVPWKTRGNGALCLRVKCDSKMVDEIKELVLTVVEENSDLTFRGTDPGVVFLSRARVPREVQNFAKDAITGIVNLKTALKLIRQFKAEAVGFKGGRGIIGGLAAIGETLRGDHTYEIIAYRKPENYGKERRIDKNSILEMDKATAPYTFNNVDYETGRVLITPRGPDPILFGIRGESPEIVKKAFEMVKPLEPVERWVIFRTNHGTDAHLKRVEKLSQLKPFHPVIARGMVTVNPRIVPRRHVIFTIGDQSASVDCAAYAPTGMLRKVASKLIVGDYVEVYGSVRPPSAGHPLTVNLEKLRILKLASKVVYQNPVCQQCGKRLKSMGKGKGFRCEKCSLRYPNLSKVAVKVKRDLDGGLYIVPPRSQRHLTKPLVRYGLEKRRTTEVKLIERWHHP
;
A
#
# COMPACT_ATOMS: atom_id res chain seq x y z
N MET A 1 -13.92 80.92 -11.97
CA MET A 1 -13.34 79.70 -11.39
C MET A 1 -13.94 78.50 -12.11
N HIS A 2 -13.17 77.89 -13.02
CA HIS A 2 -13.60 76.73 -13.80
C HIS A 2 -13.30 75.45 -12.99
N GLY A 3 -14.33 74.84 -12.42
CA GLY A 3 -14.23 73.53 -11.75
C GLY A 3 -14.46 72.42 -12.76
N ALA A 4 -13.39 71.80 -13.26
CA ALA A 4 -13.46 70.61 -14.08
C ALA A 4 -13.89 69.41 -13.22
N SER A 5 -14.99 68.76 -13.63
CA SER A 5 -15.42 67.48 -13.09
C SER A 5 -14.52 66.37 -13.63
N VAL A 6 -13.71 65.76 -12.75
CA VAL A 6 -12.95 64.56 -13.07
C VAL A 6 -13.81 63.35 -12.68
N LYS A 7 -14.44 62.74 -13.69
CA LYS A 7 -15.04 61.41 -13.58
C LYS A 7 -13.90 60.39 -13.55
N VAL A 8 -13.57 59.89 -12.37
CA VAL A 8 -12.72 58.69 -12.23
C VAL A 8 -13.62 57.48 -12.45
N CYS A 9 -13.52 56.86 -13.63
CA CYS A 9 -14.03 55.51 -13.85
C CYS A 9 -13.20 54.56 -12.98
N LEU A 10 -13.75 54.12 -11.86
CA LEU A 10 -13.32 52.90 -11.20
C LEU A 10 -13.75 51.74 -12.11
N GLU A 11 -12.84 51.26 -12.95
CA GLU A 11 -12.99 49.97 -13.61
C GLU A 11 -13.28 48.93 -12.53
N GLY A 12 -14.45 48.29 -12.66
CA GLY A 12 -14.94 47.34 -11.69
C GLY A 12 -13.94 46.19 -11.54
N ALA A 13 -13.36 46.07 -10.36
CA ALA A 13 -12.78 44.82 -9.90
C ALA A 13 -13.92 43.79 -9.86
N VAL A 14 -14.07 43.03 -10.95
CA VAL A 14 -14.88 41.81 -10.95
C VAL A 14 -14.25 40.91 -9.90
N PHE A 15 -14.88 40.83 -8.73
CA PHE A 15 -14.55 39.84 -7.72
C PHE A 15 -14.71 38.45 -8.36
N MET A 16 -13.61 37.87 -8.85
CA MET A 16 -13.60 36.51 -9.37
C MET A 16 -13.85 35.57 -8.21
N ALA A 17 -15.07 35.01 -8.14
CA ALA A 17 -15.43 34.02 -7.14
C ALA A 17 -14.69 32.70 -7.44
N LEU A 18 -13.48 32.56 -6.88
CA LEU A 18 -12.72 31.33 -6.98
C LEU A 18 -13.43 30.20 -6.23
N GLN A 19 -13.73 29.13 -6.94
CA GLN A 19 -14.42 27.95 -6.43
C GLN A 19 -13.47 26.77 -6.33
N HIS A 20 -13.58 26.02 -5.23
CA HIS A 20 -12.89 24.75 -5.07
C HIS A 20 -13.61 23.63 -5.82
N LEU A 21 -12.86 22.88 -6.62
CA LEU A 21 -13.33 21.72 -7.34
C LEU A 21 -12.41 20.52 -7.04
N HIS A 22 -13.02 19.41 -6.61
CA HIS A 22 -12.35 18.12 -6.48
C HIS A 22 -12.82 17.20 -7.60
N ILE A 23 -11.86 16.68 -8.37
CA ILE A 23 -12.09 15.84 -9.54
C ILE A 23 -11.53 14.46 -9.21
N GLY A 24 -12.40 13.49 -8.95
CA GLY A 24 -12.02 12.12 -8.64
C GLY A 24 -12.29 11.19 -9.80
N PHE A 25 -11.38 10.30 -10.15
CA PHE A 25 -11.60 9.30 -11.21
C PHE A 25 -10.83 8.00 -10.99
N ASP A 26 -11.35 6.91 -11.53
CA ASP A 26 -10.77 5.56 -11.42
C ASP A 26 -11.25 4.64 -12.55
N ASP A 27 -10.66 3.44 -12.60
CA ASP A 27 -11.04 2.30 -13.45
C ASP A 27 -10.94 2.58 -14.96
N THR A 28 -9.88 3.28 -15.35
CA THR A 28 -9.62 3.70 -16.74
C THR A 28 -8.71 2.73 -17.50
N ASP A 29 -7.93 1.92 -16.77
CA ASP A 29 -6.89 1.06 -17.33
C ASP A 29 -7.33 -0.42 -17.43
N SER A 30 -6.57 -1.20 -18.19
CA SER A 30 -6.75 -2.64 -18.30
C SER A 30 -5.40 -3.36 -18.17
N PRO A 31 -5.38 -4.70 -18.01
CA PRO A 31 -4.14 -5.46 -18.06
C PRO A 31 -3.36 -5.33 -19.38
N LYS A 32 -4.01 -4.84 -20.44
CA LYS A 32 -3.45 -4.75 -21.80
C LYS A 32 -2.92 -3.36 -22.13
N ARG A 33 -3.57 -2.29 -21.65
CA ARG A 33 -3.21 -0.91 -21.98
C ARG A 33 -3.73 0.10 -20.96
N GLY A 34 -3.25 1.34 -21.07
CA GLY A 34 -3.71 2.47 -20.26
C GLY A 34 -3.03 2.55 -18.89
N CYS A 35 -3.29 3.67 -18.19
CA CYS A 35 -2.92 3.88 -16.80
C CYS A 35 -3.66 5.10 -16.26
N THR A 36 -4.39 4.96 -15.16
CA THR A 36 -5.12 6.08 -14.53
C THR A 36 -4.21 7.25 -14.17
N THR A 37 -2.95 6.99 -13.78
CA THR A 37 -2.00 8.05 -13.47
C THR A 37 -1.52 8.81 -14.71
N TYR A 38 -1.48 8.17 -15.88
CA TYR A 38 -1.14 8.86 -17.14
C TYR A 38 -2.25 9.83 -17.55
N ILE A 39 -3.51 9.45 -17.35
CA ILE A 39 -4.66 10.35 -17.53
C ILE A 39 -4.56 11.55 -16.60
N ALA A 40 -4.18 11.35 -15.33
CA ALA A 40 -3.90 12.45 -14.41
C ALA A 40 -2.79 13.38 -14.95
N ALA A 41 -1.72 12.82 -15.52
CA ALA A 41 -0.63 13.61 -16.10
C ALA A 41 -1.04 14.41 -17.33
N LEU A 42 -1.95 13.89 -18.17
CA LEU A 42 -2.56 14.65 -19.27
C LEU A 42 -3.46 15.77 -18.75
N LEU A 43 -4.27 15.49 -17.74
CA LEU A 43 -5.17 16.46 -17.14
C LEU A 43 -4.43 17.59 -16.44
N VAL A 44 -3.33 17.31 -15.73
CA VAL A 44 -2.51 18.35 -15.09
C VAL A 44 -2.06 19.40 -16.10
N GLU A 45 -1.45 18.96 -17.20
CA GLU A 45 -0.98 19.84 -18.27
C GLU A 45 -2.12 20.68 -18.89
N LYS A 46 -3.24 20.02 -19.24
CA LYS A 46 -4.37 20.68 -19.90
C LYS A 46 -5.10 21.66 -18.97
N LEU A 47 -5.25 21.31 -17.70
CA LEU A 47 -5.93 22.16 -16.72
C LEU A 47 -5.06 23.37 -16.33
N GLU A 48 -3.74 23.20 -16.21
CA GLU A 48 -2.84 24.32 -15.96
C GLU A 48 -2.88 25.34 -17.12
N LYS A 49 -2.96 24.87 -18.38
CA LYS A 49 -3.15 25.73 -19.56
C LYS A 49 -4.48 26.50 -19.56
N LEU A 50 -5.51 25.98 -18.88
CA LEU A 50 -6.77 26.69 -18.64
C LEU A 50 -6.68 27.70 -17.46
N GLY A 51 -5.52 27.84 -16.82
CA GLY A 51 -5.36 28.80 -15.72
C GLY A 51 -5.97 28.36 -14.39
N VAL A 52 -6.23 27.07 -14.20
CA VAL A 52 -6.66 26.57 -12.88
C VAL A 52 -5.47 26.54 -11.91
N VAL A 53 -5.76 26.76 -10.63
CA VAL A 53 -4.73 26.71 -9.58
C VAL A 53 -4.84 25.39 -8.83
N PHE A 54 -3.82 24.55 -8.90
CA PHE A 54 -3.72 23.33 -8.09
C PHE A 54 -3.52 23.69 -6.61
N THR A 55 -4.33 23.08 -5.74
CA THR A 55 -4.27 23.27 -4.28
C THR A 55 -3.52 22.14 -3.57
N ASP A 56 -3.09 21.14 -4.33
CA ASP A 56 -2.40 19.94 -3.87
C ASP A 56 -1.74 19.26 -5.07
N TYR A 57 -0.78 18.39 -4.82
CA TYR A 57 -0.33 17.44 -5.84
C TYR A 57 -1.49 16.50 -6.20
N PRO A 58 -1.57 15.98 -7.44
CA PRO A 58 -2.47 14.90 -7.77
C PRO A 58 -2.41 13.79 -6.72
N ASN A 59 -3.55 13.47 -6.12
CA ASN A 59 -3.64 12.46 -5.07
C ASN A 59 -3.77 11.09 -5.73
N LEU A 60 -2.82 10.19 -5.50
CA LEU A 60 -2.88 8.79 -5.91
C LEU A 60 -3.23 7.92 -4.69
N VAL A 61 -4.48 7.47 -4.65
CA VAL A 61 -5.07 6.79 -3.49
C VAL A 61 -5.27 5.31 -3.80
N ARG A 62 -4.55 4.44 -3.11
CA ARG A 62 -4.79 2.99 -3.17
C ARG A 62 -5.95 2.63 -2.26
N LEU A 63 -6.93 1.94 -2.83
CA LEU A 63 -8.08 1.40 -2.14
C LEU A 63 -7.78 -0.02 -1.63
N ASN A 64 -8.79 -0.72 -1.11
CA ASN A 64 -8.59 -2.06 -0.53
C ASN A 64 -7.97 -3.02 -1.56
N PRO A 65 -6.74 -3.49 -1.34
CA PRO A 65 -6.00 -4.23 -2.36
C PRO A 65 -6.48 -5.68 -2.53
N ASN A 66 -7.53 -6.10 -1.79
CA ASN A 66 -8.10 -7.46 -1.75
C ASN A 66 -9.44 -7.59 -2.46
N VAL A 67 -9.96 -6.49 -2.98
CA VAL A 67 -11.17 -6.47 -3.79
C VAL A 67 -10.97 -7.40 -5.01
N PRO A 68 -11.87 -8.36 -5.29
CA PRO A 68 -11.62 -9.35 -6.34
C PRO A 68 -11.83 -8.81 -7.76
N TRP A 69 -12.58 -7.72 -7.90
CA TRP A 69 -12.92 -7.08 -9.17
C TRP A 69 -12.09 -5.81 -9.46
N LYS A 70 -10.87 -5.75 -8.95
CA LYS A 70 -9.96 -4.60 -9.10
C LYS A 70 -9.13 -4.69 -10.39
N THR A 71 -8.76 -3.53 -10.93
CA THR A 71 -7.62 -3.42 -11.85
C THR A 71 -6.29 -3.60 -11.08
N ARG A 72 -5.17 -3.68 -11.80
CA ARG A 72 -3.88 -3.94 -11.16
C ARG A 72 -3.50 -2.79 -10.23
N GLY A 73 -3.56 -3.07 -8.93
CA GLY A 73 -3.13 -2.14 -7.88
C GLY A 73 -4.26 -1.30 -7.27
N ASN A 74 -5.49 -1.33 -7.79
CA ASN A 74 -6.68 -0.69 -7.19
C ASN A 74 -6.44 0.77 -6.74
N GLY A 75 -6.01 1.64 -7.66
CA GLY A 75 -5.61 3.01 -7.35
C GLY A 75 -6.48 4.04 -8.08
N ALA A 76 -7.13 4.91 -7.32
CA ALA A 76 -7.95 6.01 -7.80
C ALA A 76 -7.22 7.35 -7.66
N LEU A 77 -7.61 8.33 -8.46
CA LEU A 77 -6.96 9.63 -8.55
C LEU A 77 -7.89 10.75 -8.10
N CYS A 78 -7.34 11.78 -7.46
CA CYS A 78 -8.05 13.04 -7.22
C CYS A 78 -7.18 14.25 -7.56
N LEU A 79 -7.72 15.16 -8.37
CA LEU A 79 -7.16 16.49 -8.63
C LEU A 79 -7.95 17.51 -7.81
N ARG A 80 -7.25 18.42 -7.13
CA ARG A 80 -7.85 19.44 -6.26
C ARG A 80 -7.45 20.81 -6.76
N VAL A 81 -8.41 21.56 -7.31
CA VAL A 81 -8.14 22.83 -7.98
C VAL A 81 -9.03 23.95 -7.46
N LYS A 82 -8.57 25.19 -7.65
CA LYS A 82 -9.37 26.40 -7.60
C LYS A 82 -9.48 26.96 -9.01
N CYS A 83 -10.67 27.38 -9.40
CA CYS A 83 -10.96 27.96 -10.71
C CYS A 83 -12.06 29.01 -10.60
N ASP A 84 -12.22 29.86 -11.61
CA ASP A 84 -13.42 30.69 -11.72
C ASP A 84 -14.65 29.79 -11.86
N SER A 85 -15.70 30.08 -11.09
CA SER A 85 -17.03 29.48 -11.21
C SER A 85 -17.52 29.31 -12.65
N LYS A 86 -17.19 30.24 -13.56
CA LYS A 86 -17.60 30.21 -14.98
C LYS A 86 -16.88 29.14 -15.80
N MET A 87 -15.72 28.68 -15.35
CA MET A 87 -14.91 27.67 -16.04
C MET A 87 -15.23 26.24 -15.59
N VAL A 88 -16.08 26.06 -14.58
CA VAL A 88 -16.34 24.75 -13.97
C VAL A 88 -16.87 23.76 -15.01
N ASP A 89 -17.79 24.17 -15.87
CA ASP A 89 -18.38 23.27 -16.87
C ASP A 89 -17.40 22.95 -18.00
N GLU A 90 -16.59 23.92 -18.45
CA GLU A 90 -15.49 23.69 -19.40
C GLU A 90 -14.47 22.69 -18.84
N ILE A 91 -14.10 22.82 -17.55
CA ILE A 91 -13.20 21.89 -16.87
C ILE A 91 -13.80 20.48 -16.81
N LYS A 92 -15.11 20.35 -16.52
CA LYS A 92 -15.77 19.05 -16.49
C LYS A 92 -15.75 18.39 -17.85
N GLU A 93 -16.15 19.09 -18.90
CA GLU A 93 -16.15 18.57 -20.27
C GLU A 93 -14.74 18.12 -20.69
N LEU A 94 -13.73 18.96 -20.48
CA LEU A 94 -12.34 18.60 -20.73
C LEU A 94 -11.93 17.32 -20.01
N VAL A 95 -12.27 17.19 -18.73
CA VAL A 95 -11.96 16.00 -17.93
C VAL A 95 -12.63 14.77 -18.50
N LEU A 96 -13.92 14.87 -18.84
CA LEU A 96 -14.68 13.76 -19.40
C LEU A 96 -14.11 13.31 -20.73
N THR A 97 -13.81 14.23 -21.65
CA THR A 97 -13.17 13.94 -22.93
C THR A 97 -11.84 13.22 -22.74
N VAL A 98 -10.95 13.76 -21.90
CA VAL A 98 -9.61 13.17 -21.69
C VAL A 98 -9.72 11.78 -21.05
N VAL A 99 -10.64 11.58 -20.11
CA VAL A 99 -10.89 10.26 -19.49
C VAL A 99 -11.43 9.29 -20.53
N GLU A 100 -12.40 9.69 -21.35
CA GLU A 100 -13.00 8.85 -22.38
C GLU A 100 -11.97 8.40 -23.43
N GLU A 101 -11.24 9.35 -24.01
CA GLU A 101 -10.25 9.11 -25.08
C GLU A 101 -9.10 8.19 -24.63
N ASN A 102 -8.72 8.25 -23.35
CA ASN A 102 -7.56 7.55 -22.81
C ASN A 102 -7.92 6.31 -21.99
N SER A 103 -9.21 5.97 -21.85
CA SER A 103 -9.66 4.77 -21.15
C SER A 103 -9.77 3.56 -22.07
N ASP A 104 -9.54 2.36 -21.54
CA ASP A 104 -9.76 1.12 -22.28
C ASP A 104 -11.24 0.68 -22.30
N LEU A 105 -12.07 1.46 -22.98
CA LEU A 105 -13.51 1.18 -23.08
C LEU A 105 -13.83 -0.11 -23.87
N THR A 106 -12.86 -0.74 -24.52
CA THR A 106 -13.09 -2.05 -25.17
C THR A 106 -12.99 -3.24 -24.21
N PHE A 107 -12.30 -3.06 -23.07
CA PHE A 107 -12.09 -4.14 -22.11
C PHE A 107 -13.30 -4.32 -21.20
N ARG A 108 -13.81 -5.54 -21.09
CA ARG A 108 -15.03 -5.85 -20.29
C ARG A 108 -14.92 -5.46 -18.81
N GLY A 109 -13.72 -5.47 -18.25
CA GLY A 109 -13.47 -5.19 -16.83
C GLY A 109 -13.00 -3.77 -16.51
N THR A 110 -13.16 -2.83 -17.44
CA THR A 110 -12.81 -1.42 -17.28
C THR A 110 -14.10 -0.62 -17.33
N ASP A 111 -14.56 -0.12 -16.18
CA ASP A 111 -15.81 0.65 -16.00
C ASP A 111 -15.50 2.06 -15.45
N PRO A 112 -14.92 2.97 -16.26
CA PRO A 112 -14.44 4.25 -15.77
C PRO A 112 -15.52 5.07 -15.08
N GLY A 113 -15.12 5.87 -14.10
CA GLY A 113 -16.03 6.81 -13.47
C GLY A 113 -15.32 8.06 -13.01
N VAL A 114 -15.99 9.19 -13.17
CA VAL A 114 -15.53 10.53 -12.80
C VAL A 114 -16.54 11.13 -11.84
N VAL A 115 -16.06 11.79 -10.79
CA VAL A 115 -16.86 12.47 -9.77
C VAL A 115 -16.34 13.88 -9.60
N PHE A 116 -17.24 14.86 -9.58
CA PHE A 116 -16.95 16.26 -9.35
C PHE A 116 -17.61 16.72 -8.05
N LEU A 117 -16.82 17.29 -7.14
CA LEU A 117 -17.31 17.88 -5.89
C LEU A 117 -16.87 19.34 -5.78
N SER A 118 -17.82 20.22 -6.02
CA SER A 118 -17.71 21.67 -5.95
C SER A 118 -17.88 22.19 -4.52
N ARG A 119 -16.88 21.97 -3.65
CA ARG A 119 -16.89 22.42 -2.24
C ARG A 119 -15.49 22.73 -1.73
N ALA A 120 -15.37 23.73 -0.86
CA ALA A 120 -14.11 24.05 -0.20
C ALA A 120 -13.61 22.96 0.77
N ARG A 121 -14.53 22.22 1.40
CA ARG A 121 -14.22 21.13 2.32
C ARG A 121 -14.95 19.87 1.91
N VAL A 122 -14.21 18.76 1.87
CA VAL A 122 -14.77 17.43 1.64
C VAL A 122 -15.62 17.01 2.85
N PRO A 123 -16.90 16.62 2.66
CA PRO A 123 -17.77 16.19 3.76
C PRO A 123 -17.23 14.98 4.53
N ARG A 124 -17.54 14.89 5.83
CA ARG A 124 -17.05 13.80 6.70
C ARG A 124 -17.54 12.44 6.24
N GLU A 125 -18.73 12.36 5.70
CA GLU A 125 -19.36 11.15 5.19
C GLU A 125 -18.64 10.62 3.95
N VAL A 126 -18.15 11.51 3.08
CA VAL A 126 -17.30 11.16 1.92
C VAL A 126 -15.91 10.71 2.39
N GLN A 127 -15.35 11.35 3.43
CA GLN A 127 -14.09 10.90 4.05
C GLN A 127 -14.24 9.51 4.70
N ASN A 128 -15.37 9.24 5.37
CA ASN A 128 -15.66 7.92 5.95
C ASN A 128 -15.84 6.86 4.86
N PHE A 129 -16.53 7.21 3.77
CA PHE A 129 -16.64 6.33 2.60
C PHE A 129 -15.27 5.96 2.03
N ALA A 130 -14.34 6.91 1.93
CA ALA A 130 -12.98 6.62 1.49
C ALA A 130 -12.26 5.64 2.44
N LYS A 131 -12.36 5.84 3.76
CA LYS A 131 -11.81 4.91 4.75
C LYS A 131 -12.39 3.49 4.60
N ASP A 132 -13.70 3.39 4.38
CA ASP A 132 -14.36 2.10 4.15
C ASP A 132 -13.91 1.47 2.82
N ALA A 133 -13.71 2.24 1.77
CA ALA A 133 -13.20 1.77 0.48
C ALA A 133 -11.72 1.31 0.55
N ILE A 134 -10.91 1.93 1.41
CA ILE A 134 -9.51 1.54 1.66
C ILE A 134 -9.41 0.29 2.55
N THR A 135 -10.31 0.14 3.52
CA THR A 135 -10.23 -0.90 4.56
C THR A 135 -11.22 -2.06 4.37
N GLY A 136 -12.09 -2.01 3.36
CA GLY A 136 -13.15 -3.00 3.18
C GLY A 136 -13.77 -3.03 1.79
N ILE A 137 -14.99 -3.54 1.70
CA ILE A 137 -15.78 -3.59 0.47
C ILE A 137 -16.91 -2.57 0.57
N VAL A 138 -16.99 -1.70 -0.44
CA VAL A 138 -18.09 -0.75 -0.62
C VAL A 138 -18.84 -1.06 -1.93
N ASN A 139 -20.08 -0.58 -2.02
CA ASN A 139 -20.93 -0.77 -3.20
C ASN A 139 -21.28 0.58 -3.85
N LEU A 140 -21.65 0.50 -5.13
CA LEU A 140 -21.98 1.68 -5.94
C LEU A 140 -23.21 2.43 -5.41
N LYS A 141 -24.20 1.73 -4.87
CA LYS A 141 -25.42 2.33 -4.31
C LYS A 141 -25.11 3.33 -3.20
N THR A 142 -24.17 2.99 -2.31
CA THR A 142 -23.70 3.89 -1.25
C THR A 142 -23.01 5.13 -1.82
N ALA A 143 -22.15 4.96 -2.84
CA ALA A 143 -21.49 6.08 -3.51
C ALA A 143 -22.51 7.05 -4.15
N LEU A 144 -23.47 6.50 -4.90
CA LEU A 144 -24.54 7.29 -5.54
C LEU A 144 -25.44 8.01 -4.53
N LYS A 145 -25.69 7.41 -3.35
CA LYS A 145 -26.41 8.08 -2.26
C LYS A 145 -25.66 9.33 -1.78
N LEU A 146 -24.35 9.22 -1.56
CA LEU A 146 -23.51 10.34 -1.11
C LEU A 146 -23.41 11.43 -2.19
N ILE A 147 -23.28 11.03 -3.45
CA ILE A 147 -23.24 11.97 -4.59
C ILE A 147 -24.51 12.84 -4.60
N ARG A 148 -25.70 12.21 -4.52
CA ARG A 148 -26.98 12.94 -4.42
C ARG A 148 -27.08 13.80 -3.17
N GLN A 149 -26.70 13.27 -2.01
CA GLN A 149 -26.76 13.97 -0.73
C GLN A 149 -25.94 15.27 -0.75
N PHE A 150 -24.76 15.26 -1.36
CA PHE A 150 -23.86 16.41 -1.38
C PHE A 150 -23.95 17.27 -2.62
N LYS A 151 -24.89 16.97 -3.54
CA LYS A 151 -25.04 17.61 -4.85
C LYS A 151 -23.72 17.57 -5.64
N ALA A 152 -23.02 16.45 -5.57
CA ALA A 152 -21.89 16.16 -6.45
C ALA A 152 -22.42 15.68 -7.81
N GLU A 153 -21.58 15.78 -8.83
CA GLU A 153 -21.86 15.26 -10.16
C GLU A 153 -20.99 14.03 -10.41
N ALA A 154 -21.51 13.05 -11.13
CA ALA A 154 -20.74 11.88 -11.49
C ALA A 154 -21.14 11.37 -12.86
N VAL A 155 -20.14 10.95 -13.63
CA VAL A 155 -20.32 10.31 -14.94
C VAL A 155 -19.67 8.93 -14.85
N GLY A 156 -20.44 7.91 -15.17
CA GLY A 156 -19.98 6.53 -15.24
C GLY A 156 -20.02 6.04 -16.68
N PHE A 157 -18.91 5.50 -17.15
CA PHE A 157 -18.84 4.79 -18.42
C PHE A 157 -19.17 3.32 -18.17
N LYS A 158 -19.94 2.69 -19.06
CA LYS A 158 -20.43 1.30 -18.91
C LYS A 158 -21.14 1.06 -17.57
N GLY A 159 -20.60 0.18 -16.71
CA GLY A 159 -21.14 -0.13 -15.39
C GLY A 159 -20.85 0.94 -14.33
N GLY A 160 -20.04 1.96 -14.64
CA GLY A 160 -19.79 3.11 -13.78
C GLY A 160 -19.13 2.77 -12.44
N ARG A 161 -18.39 1.66 -12.36
CA ARG A 161 -17.79 1.19 -11.11
C ARG A 161 -16.72 2.15 -10.59
N GLY A 162 -15.98 2.80 -11.50
CA GLY A 162 -14.97 3.80 -11.19
C GLY A 162 -15.50 4.98 -10.36
N ILE A 163 -16.82 5.21 -10.30
CA ILE A 163 -17.45 6.20 -9.42
C ILE A 163 -17.10 5.92 -7.94
N ILE A 164 -16.99 4.65 -7.55
CA ILE A 164 -16.56 4.27 -6.20
C ILE A 164 -15.15 4.79 -5.94
N GLY A 165 -14.24 4.56 -6.88
CA GLY A 165 -12.85 4.98 -6.76
C GLY A 165 -12.71 6.50 -6.79
N GLY A 166 -13.36 7.18 -7.73
CA GLY A 166 -13.36 8.63 -7.82
C GLY A 166 -13.88 9.30 -6.55
N LEU A 167 -15.01 8.82 -6.00
CA LEU A 167 -15.53 9.35 -4.74
C LEU A 167 -14.60 9.06 -3.55
N ALA A 168 -14.00 7.86 -3.49
CA ALA A 168 -13.05 7.51 -2.45
C ALA A 168 -11.76 8.35 -2.54
N ALA A 169 -11.26 8.65 -3.74
CA ALA A 169 -10.10 9.51 -3.93
C ALA A 169 -10.38 10.96 -3.51
N ILE A 170 -11.59 11.48 -3.75
CA ILE A 170 -12.03 12.77 -3.20
C ILE A 170 -12.04 12.75 -1.67
N GLY A 171 -12.57 11.67 -1.09
CA GLY A 171 -12.70 11.47 0.36
C GLY A 171 -11.38 11.30 1.10
N GLU A 172 -10.37 10.66 0.49
CA GLU A 172 -9.04 10.55 1.08
C GLU A 172 -8.26 11.86 0.86
N THR A 173 -8.15 12.64 1.93
CA THR A 173 -7.53 13.97 1.91
C THR A 173 -6.03 13.96 2.25
N LEU A 174 -5.48 12.77 2.54
CA LEU A 174 -4.07 12.56 2.90
C LEU A 174 -3.62 13.50 4.03
N ARG A 175 -4.51 13.70 5.00
CA ARG A 175 -4.26 14.51 6.21
C ARG A 175 -3.42 13.77 7.25
N GLY A 176 -3.41 12.43 7.20
CA GLY A 176 -2.58 11.57 8.05
C GLY A 176 -1.21 11.27 7.42
N ASP A 177 -0.63 10.12 7.78
CA ASP A 177 0.57 9.62 7.13
C ASP A 177 0.36 9.49 5.62
N HIS A 178 1.33 9.97 4.85
CA HIS A 178 1.31 9.97 3.39
C HIS A 178 2.75 9.99 2.86
N THR A 179 2.92 9.70 1.58
CA THR A 179 4.21 9.73 0.88
C THR A 179 4.06 10.43 -0.46
N TYR A 180 5.17 10.58 -1.17
CA TYR A 180 5.18 11.11 -2.52
C TYR A 180 5.67 10.03 -3.48
N GLU A 181 5.17 10.04 -4.71
CA GLU A 181 5.67 9.22 -5.80
C GLU A 181 5.82 10.08 -7.04
N ILE A 182 7.03 10.20 -7.56
CA ILE A 182 7.25 10.78 -8.89
C ILE A 182 7.15 9.67 -9.92
N ILE A 183 6.33 9.86 -10.94
CA ILE A 183 6.13 8.88 -12.01
C ILE A 183 6.58 9.50 -13.32
N ALA A 184 7.51 8.83 -13.99
CA ALA A 184 7.98 9.16 -15.33
C ALA A 184 7.28 8.28 -16.35
N TYR A 185 6.82 8.87 -17.45
CA TYR A 185 6.11 8.18 -18.53
C TYR A 185 6.99 8.12 -19.78
N ARG A 186 6.89 7.03 -20.52
CA ARG A 186 7.66 6.79 -21.76
C ARG A 186 6.82 7.13 -22.97
N LYS A 187 7.46 7.42 -24.10
CA LYS A 187 6.73 7.66 -25.36
C LYS A 187 5.94 6.41 -25.82
N PRO A 188 4.80 6.58 -26.52
CA PRO A 188 3.98 5.49 -27.03
C PRO A 188 4.74 4.45 -27.85
N GLU A 189 5.74 4.87 -28.65
CA GLU A 189 6.58 3.96 -29.45
C GLU A 189 7.35 2.93 -28.61
N ASN A 190 7.48 3.14 -27.30
CA ASN A 190 8.18 2.25 -26.37
C ASN A 190 7.22 1.37 -25.54
N TYR A 191 5.90 1.48 -25.70
CA TYR A 191 4.95 0.63 -24.98
C TYR A 191 5.14 -0.84 -25.33
N GLY A 192 5.01 -1.72 -24.32
CA GLY A 192 5.23 -3.16 -24.46
C GLY A 192 6.70 -3.60 -24.58
N LYS A 193 7.63 -2.69 -24.88
CA LYS A 193 9.07 -2.98 -24.96
C LYS A 193 9.72 -3.00 -23.58
N GLU A 194 10.87 -3.65 -23.46
CA GLU A 194 11.69 -3.58 -22.24
C GLU A 194 12.01 -2.12 -21.90
N ARG A 195 12.03 -1.78 -20.61
CA ARG A 195 12.35 -0.43 -20.12
C ARG A 195 13.86 -0.25 -20.11
N ARG A 196 14.37 0.72 -20.87
CA ARG A 196 15.80 1.00 -20.93
C ARG A 196 16.18 2.10 -19.93
N ILE A 197 16.81 1.71 -18.83
CA ILE A 197 17.26 2.61 -17.77
C ILE A 197 18.62 2.10 -17.25
N ASP A 198 19.54 3.01 -16.96
CA ASP A 198 20.82 2.65 -16.35
C ASP A 198 20.62 2.16 -14.91
N LYS A 199 20.86 0.86 -14.68
CA LYS A 199 20.72 0.24 -13.36
C LYS A 199 21.69 0.81 -12.33
N ASN A 200 22.88 1.25 -12.74
CA ASN A 200 23.86 1.82 -11.80
C ASN A 200 23.37 3.15 -11.24
N SER A 201 22.81 4.02 -12.10
CA SER A 201 22.17 5.27 -11.64
C SER A 201 21.07 5.03 -10.58
N ILE A 202 20.31 3.94 -10.68
CA ILE A 202 19.27 3.59 -9.69
C ILE A 202 19.90 3.18 -8.36
N LEU A 203 20.98 2.40 -8.39
CA LEU A 203 21.71 1.97 -7.18
C LEU A 203 22.37 3.17 -6.47
N GLU A 204 22.94 4.09 -7.25
CA GLU A 204 23.51 5.34 -6.73
C GLU A 204 22.43 6.23 -6.11
N MET A 205 21.30 6.41 -6.81
CA MET A 205 20.14 7.15 -6.32
C MET A 205 19.60 6.56 -5.01
N ASP A 206 19.41 5.24 -4.94
CA ASP A 206 18.85 4.57 -3.77
C ASP A 206 19.75 4.78 -2.53
N LYS A 207 21.07 4.65 -2.69
CA LYS A 207 22.04 4.92 -1.61
C LYS A 207 22.06 6.39 -1.19
N ALA A 208 22.06 7.30 -2.15
CA ALA A 208 22.21 8.74 -1.88
C ALA A 208 20.95 9.39 -1.29
N THR A 209 19.79 8.74 -1.45
CA THR A 209 18.50 9.27 -0.97
C THR A 209 17.90 8.45 0.17
N ALA A 210 18.55 7.36 0.59
CA ALA A 210 18.18 6.62 1.78
C ALA A 210 18.31 7.48 3.07
N PRO A 211 17.45 7.30 4.07
CA PRO A 211 16.27 6.42 4.10
C PRO A 211 14.98 7.09 3.54
N TYR A 212 15.12 8.24 2.90
CA TYR A 212 14.01 9.12 2.52
C TYR A 212 13.33 8.72 1.21
N THR A 213 13.94 7.87 0.40
CA THR A 213 13.27 7.07 -0.63
C THR A 213 13.23 5.60 -0.22
N PHE A 214 12.27 4.85 -0.76
CA PHE A 214 12.07 3.46 -0.33
C PHE A 214 11.50 2.57 -1.43
N ASN A 215 11.72 1.26 -1.28
CA ASN A 215 11.29 0.23 -2.23
C ASN A 215 11.78 0.47 -3.66
N ASN A 216 13.00 1.02 -3.83
CA ASN A 216 13.56 1.22 -5.17
C ASN A 216 14.30 -0.03 -5.68
N VAL A 217 15.02 -0.72 -4.79
CA VAL A 217 15.84 -1.90 -5.08
C VAL A 217 15.64 -2.96 -4.00
N ASP A 218 15.58 -4.23 -4.42
CA ASP A 218 15.67 -5.37 -3.51
C ASP A 218 17.09 -5.95 -3.55
N TYR A 219 17.93 -5.53 -2.60
CA TYR A 219 19.33 -5.96 -2.53
C TYR A 219 19.50 -7.47 -2.32
N GLU A 220 18.53 -8.18 -1.73
CA GLU A 220 18.59 -9.64 -1.58
C GLU A 220 18.62 -10.36 -2.94
N THR A 221 17.97 -9.80 -3.96
CA THR A 221 17.86 -10.43 -5.29
C THR A 221 18.50 -9.61 -6.41
N GLY A 222 19.03 -8.42 -6.11
CA GLY A 222 19.51 -7.46 -7.11
C GLY A 222 18.41 -6.86 -8.00
N ARG A 223 17.12 -7.04 -7.63
CA ARG A 223 15.99 -6.62 -8.46
C ARG A 223 15.69 -5.14 -8.30
N VAL A 224 15.65 -4.42 -9.42
CA VAL A 224 15.07 -3.07 -9.51
C VAL A 224 13.53 -3.14 -9.37
N LEU A 225 12.96 -2.29 -8.53
CA LEU A 225 11.55 -2.28 -8.17
C LEU A 225 10.78 -1.08 -8.72
N ILE A 226 11.46 0.03 -9.03
CA ILE A 226 10.83 1.26 -9.55
C ILE A 226 10.29 1.13 -10.98
N THR A 227 10.74 0.10 -11.72
CA THR A 227 10.31 -0.16 -13.10
C THR A 227 9.17 -1.19 -13.11
N PRO A 228 7.96 -0.82 -13.55
CA PRO A 228 6.87 -1.78 -13.68
C PRO A 228 7.18 -2.83 -14.76
N ARG A 229 6.41 -3.93 -14.70
CA ARG A 229 6.42 -4.97 -15.73
C ARG A 229 5.10 -4.91 -16.47
N GLY A 230 5.15 -4.82 -17.79
CA GLY A 230 3.97 -4.82 -18.64
C GLY A 230 4.01 -3.74 -19.72
N PRO A 231 2.92 -3.63 -20.50
CA PRO A 231 2.79 -2.70 -21.62
C PRO A 231 2.39 -1.28 -21.20
N ASP A 232 2.33 -1.01 -19.89
CA ASP A 232 1.88 0.25 -19.33
C ASP A 232 2.84 1.42 -19.67
N PRO A 233 2.34 2.67 -19.66
CA PRO A 233 3.10 3.84 -20.07
C PRO A 233 4.17 4.30 -19.06
N ILE A 234 4.23 3.72 -17.86
CA ILE A 234 5.17 4.16 -16.83
C ILE A 234 6.57 3.68 -17.18
N LEU A 235 7.54 4.58 -17.28
CA LEU A 235 8.95 4.24 -17.37
C LEU A 235 9.49 3.78 -16.02
N PHE A 236 9.36 4.61 -14.99
CA PHE A 236 9.67 4.27 -13.60
C PHE A 236 8.88 5.17 -12.62
N GLY A 237 8.74 4.71 -11.38
CA GLY A 237 8.16 5.49 -10.28
C GLY A 237 9.01 5.39 -9.01
N ILE A 238 9.39 6.53 -8.43
CA ILE A 238 10.22 6.59 -7.21
C ILE A 238 9.37 7.10 -6.05
N ARG A 239 9.39 6.38 -4.93
CA ARG A 239 8.65 6.74 -3.71
C ARG A 239 9.56 7.37 -2.67
N GLY A 240 9.05 8.37 -1.96
CA GLY A 240 9.80 9.01 -0.89
C GLY A 240 8.95 9.83 0.08
N GLU A 241 9.64 10.41 1.05
CA GLU A 241 9.01 11.11 2.17
C GLU A 241 8.52 12.52 1.83
N SER A 242 9.11 13.18 0.84
CA SER A 242 8.82 14.57 0.46
C SER A 242 8.86 14.76 -1.07
N PRO A 243 8.24 15.82 -1.62
CA PRO A 243 8.30 16.13 -3.05
C PRO A 243 9.74 16.47 -3.50
N GLU A 244 10.54 17.13 -2.65
CA GLU A 244 11.92 17.51 -2.95
C GLU A 244 12.81 16.27 -3.10
N ILE A 245 12.68 15.28 -2.21
CA ILE A 245 13.53 14.09 -2.27
C ILE A 245 13.19 13.21 -3.47
N VAL A 246 11.90 13.07 -3.82
CA VAL A 246 11.53 12.32 -5.02
C VAL A 246 11.97 13.04 -6.30
N LYS A 247 11.93 14.38 -6.32
CA LYS A 247 12.46 15.18 -7.43
C LYS A 247 13.97 15.00 -7.58
N LYS A 248 14.73 15.15 -6.50
CA LYS A 248 16.18 14.90 -6.49
C LYS A 248 16.50 13.48 -6.97
N ALA A 249 15.76 12.48 -6.48
CA ALA A 249 15.94 11.10 -6.88
C ALA A 249 15.67 10.88 -8.38
N PHE A 250 14.62 11.49 -8.92
CA PHE A 250 14.31 11.45 -10.35
C PHE A 250 15.44 12.02 -11.21
N GLU A 251 16.05 13.14 -10.80
CA GLU A 251 17.15 13.78 -11.52
C GLU A 251 18.46 12.95 -11.51
N MET A 252 18.62 12.04 -10.54
CA MET A 252 19.77 11.14 -10.47
C MET A 252 19.64 9.91 -11.37
N VAL A 253 18.43 9.42 -11.62
CA VAL A 253 18.19 8.26 -12.48
C VAL A 253 18.44 8.65 -13.94
N LYS A 254 19.14 7.79 -14.69
CA LYS A 254 19.47 8.02 -16.11
C LYS A 254 18.62 7.12 -17.02
N PRO A 255 17.53 7.62 -17.60
CA PRO A 255 16.79 6.91 -18.64
C PRO A 255 17.65 6.72 -19.89
N LEU A 256 17.57 5.55 -20.50
CA LEU A 256 18.21 5.23 -21.79
C LEU A 256 17.17 5.20 -22.92
N GLU A 257 16.08 5.90 -22.70
CA GLU A 257 15.01 6.16 -23.66
C GLU A 257 14.30 7.48 -23.29
N PRO A 258 13.59 8.12 -24.23
CA PRO A 258 12.96 9.41 -23.97
C PRO A 258 11.87 9.32 -22.88
N VAL A 259 11.96 10.23 -21.92
CA VAL A 259 10.85 10.53 -20.99
C VAL A 259 9.90 11.47 -21.71
N GLU A 260 8.63 11.09 -21.81
CA GLU A 260 7.59 11.89 -22.44
C GLU A 260 7.08 12.98 -21.50
N ARG A 261 6.73 12.59 -20.26
CA ARG A 261 6.21 13.47 -19.21
C ARG A 261 6.52 12.88 -17.84
N TRP A 262 6.40 13.67 -16.78
CA TRP A 262 6.46 13.18 -15.41
C TRP A 262 5.66 14.06 -14.45
N VAL A 263 5.17 13.47 -13.36
CA VAL A 263 4.34 14.15 -12.36
C VAL A 263 4.68 13.64 -10.96
N ILE A 264 4.73 14.53 -9.98
CA ILE A 264 4.79 14.18 -8.56
C ILE A 264 3.37 14.00 -8.02
N PHE A 265 3.10 12.84 -7.44
CA PHE A 265 1.84 12.50 -6.78
C PHE A 265 2.04 12.51 -5.27
N ARG A 266 0.99 12.91 -4.53
CA ARG A 266 0.87 12.66 -3.09
C ARG A 266 0.01 11.42 -2.88
N THR A 267 0.45 10.50 -2.03
CA THR A 267 -0.07 9.13 -2.02
C THR A 267 -0.28 8.59 -0.61
N ASN A 268 -1.13 7.59 -0.46
CA ASN A 268 -1.20 6.77 0.75
C ASN A 268 -0.25 5.55 0.71
N HIS A 269 0.72 5.52 -0.20
CA HIS A 269 1.63 4.38 -0.35
C HIS A 269 2.52 4.19 0.87
N GLY A 270 2.78 2.94 1.22
CA GLY A 270 3.66 2.60 2.34
C GLY A 270 3.18 3.12 3.69
N THR A 271 1.88 3.34 3.91
CA THR A 271 1.34 3.92 5.16
C THR A 271 0.63 2.93 6.07
N ASP A 272 0.37 1.71 5.60
CA ASP A 272 -0.56 0.74 6.23
C ASP A 272 -2.02 1.23 6.32
N ALA A 273 -2.44 2.22 5.52
CA ALA A 273 -3.80 2.78 5.58
C ALA A 273 -4.93 1.74 5.43
N HIS A 274 -4.67 0.57 4.83
CA HIS A 274 -5.66 -0.51 4.67
C HIS A 274 -5.85 -1.36 5.92
N LEU A 275 -4.90 -1.37 6.86
CA LEU A 275 -4.90 -2.31 7.97
C LEU A 275 -5.78 -1.81 9.12
N LYS A 276 -6.85 -2.57 9.43
CA LYS A 276 -7.76 -2.26 10.52
C LYS A 276 -7.59 -3.23 11.69
N ARG A 277 -7.40 -2.71 12.90
CA ARG A 277 -7.33 -3.55 14.10
C ARG A 277 -8.70 -4.19 14.39
N VAL A 278 -8.68 -5.48 14.72
CA VAL A 278 -9.82 -6.20 15.29
C VAL A 278 -9.50 -6.54 16.75
N GLU A 279 -10.54 -6.51 17.58
CA GLU A 279 -10.41 -6.85 19.01
C GLU A 279 -10.54 -8.35 19.25
N LYS A 280 -11.34 -9.02 18.41
CA LYS A 280 -11.63 -10.46 18.50
C LYS A 280 -11.45 -11.11 17.14
N LEU A 281 -10.91 -12.32 17.09
CA LEU A 281 -10.73 -13.08 15.85
C LEU A 281 -12.07 -13.43 15.18
N SER A 282 -13.18 -13.51 15.93
CA SER A 282 -14.51 -13.69 15.35
C SER A 282 -15.00 -12.51 14.50
N GLN A 283 -14.36 -11.34 14.58
CA GLN A 283 -14.70 -10.16 13.78
C GLN A 283 -14.07 -10.19 12.37
N LEU A 284 -13.20 -11.16 12.09
CA LEU A 284 -12.53 -11.27 10.79
C LEU A 284 -13.54 -11.56 9.68
N LYS A 285 -13.53 -10.71 8.65
CA LYS A 285 -14.42 -10.82 7.49
C LYS A 285 -13.59 -11.01 6.22
N PRO A 286 -14.01 -11.88 5.29
CA PRO A 286 -13.36 -12.00 3.98
C PRO A 286 -13.12 -10.65 3.31
N PHE A 287 -12.01 -10.56 2.57
CA PHE A 287 -11.56 -9.39 1.81
C PHE A 287 -11.18 -8.16 2.65
N HIS A 288 -11.22 -8.23 3.98
CA HIS A 288 -10.78 -7.13 4.84
C HIS A 288 -9.31 -7.33 5.24
N PRO A 289 -8.45 -6.31 5.05
CA PRO A 289 -7.14 -6.25 5.68
C PRO A 289 -7.24 -5.93 7.18
N VAL A 290 -6.48 -6.66 7.99
CA VAL A 290 -6.63 -6.67 9.44
C VAL A 290 -5.30 -6.63 10.18
N ILE A 291 -5.36 -6.12 11.41
CA ILE A 291 -4.37 -6.33 12.47
C ILE A 291 -5.07 -7.15 13.56
N ALA A 292 -4.62 -8.38 13.79
CA ALA A 292 -5.25 -9.29 14.74
C ALA A 292 -4.21 -9.86 15.69
N ARG A 293 -4.59 -10.08 16.95
CA ARG A 293 -3.74 -10.73 17.95
C ARG A 293 -4.29 -12.10 18.29
N GLY A 294 -3.39 -13.02 18.60
CA GLY A 294 -3.77 -14.35 19.03
C GLY A 294 -2.57 -15.16 19.51
N MET A 295 -2.85 -16.22 20.24
CA MET A 295 -1.86 -17.22 20.62
C MET A 295 -1.77 -18.27 19.52
N VAL A 296 -0.57 -18.69 19.14
CA VAL A 296 -0.39 -19.81 18.21
C VAL A 296 -0.97 -21.07 18.86
N THR A 297 -2.00 -21.63 18.26
CA THR A 297 -2.71 -22.84 18.74
C THR A 297 -2.31 -24.09 17.98
N VAL A 298 -1.83 -23.94 16.74
CA VAL A 298 -1.31 -25.03 15.92
C VAL A 298 0.07 -24.65 15.40
N ASN A 299 1.05 -25.54 15.57
CA ASN A 299 2.42 -25.33 15.09
C ASN A 299 2.45 -25.07 13.57
N PRO A 300 3.40 -24.25 13.08
CA PRO A 300 3.58 -24.03 11.66
C PRO A 300 3.83 -25.32 10.89
N ARG A 301 3.14 -25.48 9.75
CA ARG A 301 3.36 -26.54 8.77
C ARG A 301 3.80 -25.96 7.44
N ILE A 302 4.78 -26.59 6.81
CA ILE A 302 5.18 -26.28 5.43
C ILE A 302 4.29 -27.08 4.49
N VAL A 303 3.61 -26.39 3.58
CA VAL A 303 2.73 -27.00 2.56
C VAL A 303 3.38 -26.88 1.17
N PRO A 304 2.84 -27.53 0.11
CA PRO A 304 3.40 -27.46 -1.24
C PRO A 304 3.71 -26.04 -1.70
N ARG A 305 4.73 -25.90 -2.56
CA ARG A 305 5.33 -24.61 -2.96
C ARG A 305 5.98 -23.84 -1.80
N ARG A 306 6.34 -24.54 -0.71
CA ARG A 306 7.04 -24.01 0.46
C ARG A 306 6.27 -22.87 1.14
N HIS A 307 4.94 -22.90 1.16
CA HIS A 307 4.16 -21.95 1.97
C HIS A 307 4.16 -22.42 3.43
N VAL A 308 4.04 -21.48 4.37
CA VAL A 308 3.93 -21.81 5.81
C VAL A 308 2.55 -21.41 6.27
N ILE A 309 1.85 -22.35 6.91
CA ILE A 309 0.55 -22.13 7.53
C ILE A 309 0.66 -22.43 9.02
N PHE A 310 0.16 -21.55 9.87
CA PHE A 310 -0.04 -21.77 11.30
C PHE A 310 -1.40 -21.22 11.72
N THR A 311 -1.88 -21.59 12.89
CA THR A 311 -3.19 -21.13 13.39
C THR A 311 -2.99 -20.31 14.65
N ILE A 312 -3.68 -19.17 14.73
CA ILE A 312 -3.78 -18.38 15.97
C ILE A 312 -5.20 -18.48 16.51
N GLY A 313 -5.33 -18.44 17.83
CA GLY A 313 -6.61 -18.45 18.53
C GLY A 313 -6.66 -17.41 19.63
N ASP A 314 -7.88 -16.98 19.93
CA ASP A 314 -8.28 -16.23 21.11
C ASP A 314 -9.52 -16.90 21.73
N GLN A 315 -10.16 -16.25 22.71
CA GLN A 315 -11.37 -16.80 23.35
C GLN A 315 -12.59 -16.88 22.40
N SER A 316 -12.54 -16.20 21.25
CA SER A 316 -13.68 -16.04 20.35
C SER A 316 -13.63 -16.96 19.13
N ALA A 317 -12.43 -17.20 18.57
CA ALA A 317 -12.26 -17.99 17.35
C ALA A 317 -10.80 -18.45 17.19
N SER A 318 -10.58 -19.31 16.18
CA SER A 318 -9.25 -19.64 15.66
C SER A 318 -9.22 -19.38 14.16
N VAL A 319 -8.08 -18.89 13.65
CA VAL A 319 -7.91 -18.54 12.24
C VAL A 319 -6.54 -18.96 11.72
N ASP A 320 -6.52 -19.46 10.48
CA ASP A 320 -5.28 -19.78 9.80
C ASP A 320 -4.54 -18.51 9.37
N CYS A 321 -3.23 -18.56 9.42
CA CYS A 321 -2.32 -17.51 8.99
C CYS A 321 -1.35 -18.11 7.97
N ALA A 322 -1.22 -17.48 6.81
CA ALA A 322 -0.40 -17.99 5.71
C ALA A 322 0.73 -17.00 5.36
N ALA A 323 1.97 -17.48 5.44
CA ALA A 323 3.15 -16.84 4.87
C ALA A 323 3.55 -17.57 3.57
N TYR A 324 3.24 -16.97 2.42
CA TYR A 324 3.54 -17.55 1.11
C TYR A 324 5.04 -17.53 0.80
N ALA A 325 5.48 -18.37 -0.14
CA ALA A 325 6.88 -18.46 -0.54
C ALA A 325 7.55 -17.11 -0.91
N PRO A 326 6.88 -16.20 -1.64
CA PRO A 326 7.45 -14.89 -1.97
C PRO A 326 7.78 -14.02 -0.74
N THR A 327 7.12 -14.26 0.40
CA THR A 327 7.27 -13.45 1.63
C THR A 327 8.64 -13.60 2.31
N GLY A 328 9.53 -14.47 1.80
CA GLY A 328 10.95 -14.45 2.14
C GLY A 328 11.24 -14.61 3.63
N MET A 329 11.82 -13.59 4.26
CA MET A 329 12.13 -13.56 5.69
C MET A 329 10.90 -13.79 6.57
N LEU A 330 9.74 -13.22 6.21
CA LEU A 330 8.50 -13.38 6.97
C LEU A 330 8.10 -14.86 7.07
N ARG A 331 8.23 -15.61 5.99
CA ARG A 331 8.02 -17.06 5.97
C ARG A 331 9.01 -17.80 6.87
N LYS A 332 10.31 -17.44 6.81
CA LYS A 332 11.35 -18.06 7.65
C LYS A 332 11.00 -17.88 9.13
N VAL A 333 10.61 -16.68 9.53
CA VAL A 333 10.17 -16.34 10.90
C VAL A 333 8.91 -17.13 11.27
N ALA A 334 7.89 -17.13 10.41
CA ALA A 334 6.65 -17.88 10.63
C ALA A 334 6.90 -19.38 10.85
N SER A 335 7.87 -19.99 10.15
CA SER A 335 8.20 -21.41 10.33
C SER A 335 8.87 -21.75 11.66
N LYS A 336 9.35 -20.75 12.41
CA LYS A 336 10.01 -20.93 13.72
C LYS A 336 9.07 -20.71 14.90
N LEU A 337 7.82 -20.31 14.66
CA LEU A 337 6.81 -20.17 15.71
C LEU A 337 6.49 -21.54 16.32
N ILE A 338 6.04 -21.53 17.58
CA ILE A 338 5.55 -22.73 18.27
C ILE A 338 4.24 -22.40 18.97
N VAL A 339 3.48 -23.44 19.31
CA VAL A 339 2.28 -23.32 20.16
C VAL A 339 2.61 -22.55 21.45
N GLY A 340 1.76 -21.59 21.79
CA GLY A 340 1.92 -20.71 22.95
C GLY A 340 2.57 -19.36 22.65
N ASP A 341 3.12 -19.15 21.45
CA ASP A 341 3.60 -17.82 21.03
C ASP A 341 2.44 -16.84 20.94
N TYR A 342 2.59 -15.65 21.52
CA TYR A 342 1.61 -14.58 21.37
C TYR A 342 2.09 -13.62 20.29
N VAL A 343 1.28 -13.49 19.23
CA VAL A 343 1.64 -12.76 18.02
C VAL A 343 0.55 -11.79 17.60
N GLU A 344 0.97 -10.79 16.84
CA GLU A 344 0.08 -9.88 16.12
C GLU A 344 0.34 -10.03 14.62
N VAL A 345 -0.68 -10.47 13.90
CA VAL A 345 -0.64 -10.73 12.46
C VAL A 345 -1.25 -9.56 11.71
N TYR A 346 -0.65 -9.23 10.58
CA TYR A 346 -1.08 -8.14 9.71
C TYR A 346 -1.25 -8.71 8.31
N GLY A 347 -2.41 -8.49 7.70
CA GLY A 347 -2.64 -9.00 6.36
C GLY A 347 -4.09 -9.09 5.97
N SER A 348 -4.34 -9.74 4.85
CA SER A 348 -5.67 -9.81 4.26
C SER A 348 -6.39 -11.09 4.59
N VAL A 349 -7.66 -11.00 4.96
CA VAL A 349 -8.51 -12.16 5.16
C VAL A 349 -8.97 -12.72 3.81
N ARG A 350 -8.48 -13.91 3.45
CA ARG A 350 -8.96 -14.69 2.31
C ARG A 350 -10.24 -15.43 2.70
N PRO A 351 -11.28 -15.45 1.84
CA PRO A 351 -12.48 -16.26 2.09
C PRO A 351 -12.13 -17.76 2.23
N PRO A 352 -12.96 -18.52 2.97
CA PRO A 352 -12.85 -19.96 2.98
C PRO A 352 -13.12 -20.53 1.57
N SER A 353 -12.45 -21.63 1.23
CA SER A 353 -12.66 -22.39 0.00
C SER A 353 -12.65 -23.89 0.31
N ALA A 354 -12.97 -24.74 -0.67
CA ALA A 354 -12.85 -26.18 -0.51
C ALA A 354 -11.44 -26.56 0.00
N GLY A 355 -11.38 -27.18 1.18
CA GLY A 355 -10.12 -27.59 1.83
C GLY A 355 -9.30 -26.47 2.49
N HIS A 356 -9.77 -25.22 2.50
CA HIS A 356 -9.06 -24.10 3.14
C HIS A 356 -9.99 -23.23 3.98
N PRO A 357 -9.76 -23.10 5.29
CA PRO A 357 -10.57 -22.23 6.14
C PRO A 357 -10.28 -20.75 5.86
N LEU A 358 -11.02 -19.88 6.54
CA LEU A 358 -10.72 -18.44 6.60
C LEU A 358 -9.24 -18.25 6.98
N THR A 359 -8.49 -17.51 6.16
CA THR A 359 -7.03 -17.42 6.30
C THR A 359 -6.56 -15.97 6.21
N VAL A 360 -5.71 -15.53 7.14
CA VAL A 360 -4.99 -14.25 7.06
C VAL A 360 -3.72 -14.43 6.23
N ASN A 361 -3.68 -13.83 5.04
CA ASN A 361 -2.51 -13.77 4.19
C ASN A 361 -1.54 -12.71 4.71
N LEU A 362 -0.41 -13.13 5.28
CA LEU A 362 0.47 -12.25 6.04
C LEU A 362 1.27 -11.27 5.15
N GLU A 363 1.23 -10.00 5.55
CA GLU A 363 2.12 -8.93 5.10
C GLU A 363 3.17 -8.58 6.17
N LYS A 364 2.80 -8.72 7.45
CA LYS A 364 3.69 -8.54 8.61
C LYS A 364 3.32 -9.49 9.73
N LEU A 365 4.29 -9.73 10.60
CA LEU A 365 4.15 -10.53 11.81
C LEU A 365 4.93 -9.82 12.92
N ARG A 366 4.26 -9.49 14.02
CA ARG A 366 4.93 -9.01 15.22
C ARG A 366 4.86 -10.09 16.29
N ILE A 367 6.01 -10.49 16.81
CA ILE A 367 6.11 -11.42 17.93
C ILE A 367 6.05 -10.59 19.21
N LEU A 368 4.99 -10.78 19.99
CA LEU A 368 4.75 -10.04 21.24
C LEU A 368 5.32 -10.79 22.44
N LYS A 369 5.17 -12.12 22.48
CA LYS A 369 5.72 -12.98 23.54
C LYS A 369 6.09 -14.35 22.97
N LEU A 370 7.30 -14.81 23.28
CA LEU A 370 7.78 -16.14 22.92
C LEU A 370 7.43 -17.15 24.01
N ALA A 371 6.87 -18.29 23.62
CA ALA A 371 6.74 -19.46 24.47
C ALA A 371 8.11 -20.07 24.77
N SER A 372 8.26 -20.58 26.00
CA SER A 372 9.45 -21.30 26.43
C SER A 372 9.54 -22.65 25.73
N LYS A 373 10.61 -22.88 24.97
CA LYS A 373 10.89 -24.18 24.37
C LYS A 373 11.63 -25.06 25.37
N VAL A 374 10.95 -26.07 25.90
CA VAL A 374 11.55 -27.08 26.77
C VAL A 374 11.93 -28.29 25.92
N VAL A 375 13.18 -28.72 26.03
CA VAL A 375 13.62 -30.00 25.43
C VAL A 375 14.13 -30.92 26.53
N TYR A 376 13.81 -32.20 26.40
CA TYR A 376 14.25 -33.23 27.32
C TYR A 376 15.59 -33.78 26.86
N GLN A 377 16.63 -33.52 27.64
CA GLN A 377 17.98 -33.94 27.35
C GLN A 377 18.42 -35.02 28.34
N ASN A 378 19.34 -35.89 27.94
CA ASN A 378 19.86 -36.89 28.87
C ASN A 378 20.61 -36.19 30.01
N PRO A 379 20.53 -36.70 31.25
CA PRO A 379 21.28 -36.16 32.38
C PRO A 379 22.79 -36.27 32.16
N VAL A 380 23.55 -35.51 32.96
CA VAL A 380 25.01 -35.59 33.01
C VAL A 380 25.46 -36.61 34.06
N CYS A 381 26.60 -37.26 33.82
CA CYS A 381 27.24 -38.14 34.79
C CYS A 381 27.76 -37.31 35.96
N GLN A 382 27.37 -37.66 37.19
CA GLN A 382 27.80 -36.93 38.40
C GLN A 382 29.31 -37.06 38.68
N GLN A 383 29.98 -38.07 38.10
CA GLN A 383 31.41 -38.31 38.30
C GLN A 383 32.31 -37.63 37.25
N CYS A 384 31.87 -37.51 35.98
CA CYS A 384 32.72 -37.01 34.90
C CYS A 384 32.11 -35.90 34.04
N GLY A 385 30.90 -35.45 34.35
CA GLY A 385 30.19 -34.39 33.63
C GLY A 385 29.72 -34.75 32.21
N LYS A 386 30.16 -35.88 31.63
CA LYS A 386 29.72 -36.31 30.30
C LYS A 386 28.24 -36.68 30.29
N ARG A 387 27.59 -36.40 29.16
CA ARG A 387 26.17 -36.71 28.95
C ARG A 387 25.93 -38.21 28.89
N LEU A 388 24.94 -38.70 29.65
CA LEU A 388 24.64 -40.12 29.74
C LEU A 388 23.92 -40.62 28.47
N LYS A 389 24.06 -41.91 28.13
CA LYS A 389 23.32 -42.57 27.04
C LYS A 389 22.14 -43.38 27.58
N SER A 390 21.04 -43.39 26.83
CA SER A 390 19.86 -44.19 27.18
C SER A 390 20.20 -45.68 27.11
N MET A 391 19.73 -46.45 28.09
CA MET A 391 19.84 -47.92 28.10
C MET A 391 18.62 -48.62 27.47
N GLY A 392 17.67 -47.85 26.93
CA GLY A 392 16.40 -48.36 26.39
C GLY A 392 15.19 -47.84 27.16
N LYS A 393 13.98 -48.11 26.64
CA LYS A 393 12.71 -47.67 27.25
C LYS A 393 12.61 -48.21 28.68
N GLY A 394 12.48 -47.33 29.67
CA GLY A 394 12.33 -47.68 31.08
C GLY A 394 13.58 -48.23 31.79
N LYS A 395 14.75 -48.25 31.13
CA LYS A 395 15.99 -48.85 31.69
C LYS A 395 17.00 -47.83 32.23
N GLY A 396 16.63 -46.55 32.30
CA GLY A 396 17.51 -45.47 32.74
C GLY A 396 18.67 -45.17 31.78
N PHE A 397 19.81 -44.73 32.34
CA PHE A 397 20.95 -44.22 31.57
C PHE A 397 22.29 -44.82 32.02
N ARG A 398 23.28 -44.86 31.12
CA ARG A 398 24.66 -45.27 31.43
C ARG A 398 25.67 -44.21 31.02
N CYS A 399 26.76 -44.09 31.78
CA CYS A 399 27.93 -43.30 31.40
C CYS A 399 28.88 -44.17 30.58
N GLU A 400 29.26 -43.74 29.38
CA GLU A 400 30.24 -44.48 28.57
C GLU A 400 31.68 -44.35 29.08
N LYS A 401 32.01 -43.26 29.78
CA LYS A 401 33.36 -43.05 30.32
C LYS A 401 33.57 -43.76 31.67
N CYS A 402 32.59 -43.69 32.56
CA CYS A 402 32.69 -44.25 33.92
C CYS A 402 32.07 -45.65 34.05
N SER A 403 31.38 -46.15 33.02
CA SER A 403 30.59 -47.38 33.04
C SER A 403 29.47 -47.46 34.10
N LEU A 404 29.28 -46.40 34.90
CA LEU A 404 28.19 -46.27 35.88
C LEU A 404 26.81 -46.29 35.22
N ARG A 405 25.87 -46.96 35.87
CA ARG A 405 24.46 -47.08 35.47
C ARG A 405 23.56 -46.34 36.43
N TYR A 406 22.55 -45.69 35.87
CA TYR A 406 21.61 -44.83 36.56
C TYR A 406 20.18 -45.22 36.17
N PRO A 407 19.63 -46.30 36.77
CA PRO A 407 18.34 -46.87 36.37
C PRO A 407 17.15 -45.93 36.63
N ASN A 408 17.24 -45.08 37.67
CA ASN A 408 16.15 -44.19 38.11
C ASN A 408 16.25 -42.77 37.54
N LEU A 409 17.27 -42.47 36.74
CA LEU A 409 17.37 -41.15 36.12
C LEU A 409 16.39 -41.05 34.94
N SER A 410 15.76 -39.88 34.84
CA SER A 410 14.92 -39.47 33.72
C SER A 410 15.60 -38.36 32.90
N LYS A 411 15.06 -38.05 31.73
CA LYS A 411 15.56 -36.92 30.95
C LYS A 411 15.30 -35.62 31.73
N VAL A 412 16.28 -34.73 31.73
CA VAL A 412 16.19 -33.42 32.37
C VAL A 412 15.53 -32.44 31.39
N ALA A 413 14.53 -31.70 31.87
CA ALA A 413 13.89 -30.63 31.14
C ALA A 413 14.81 -29.40 31.09
N VAL A 414 15.22 -28.97 29.91
CA VAL A 414 16.09 -27.80 29.71
C VAL A 414 15.36 -26.77 28.84
N LYS A 415 15.28 -25.53 29.33
CA LYS A 415 14.81 -24.40 28.52
C LYS A 415 15.88 -24.05 27.49
N VAL A 416 15.52 -24.08 26.21
CA VAL A 416 16.45 -23.77 25.12
C VAL A 416 16.14 -22.39 24.57
N LYS A 417 17.19 -21.58 24.38
CA LYS A 417 17.07 -20.30 23.68
C LYS A 417 16.62 -20.57 22.24
N ARG A 418 15.55 -19.88 21.83
CA ARG A 418 15.02 -19.99 20.47
C ARG A 418 15.79 -19.07 19.54
N ASP A 419 15.98 -19.51 18.31
CA ASP A 419 16.54 -18.72 17.21
C ASP A 419 15.44 -17.82 16.59
N LEU A 420 14.83 -17.02 17.45
CA LEU A 420 13.70 -16.14 17.14
C LEU A 420 13.61 -15.06 18.21
N ASP A 421 13.62 -13.79 17.80
CA ASP A 421 13.51 -12.65 18.70
C ASP A 421 12.12 -12.00 18.63
N GLY A 422 11.73 -11.31 19.70
CA GLY A 422 10.55 -10.45 19.72
C GLY A 422 10.72 -9.28 18.75
N GLY A 423 9.62 -8.75 18.23
CA GLY A 423 9.66 -7.60 17.32
C GLY A 423 8.86 -7.79 16.04
N LEU A 424 8.96 -6.82 15.15
CA LEU A 424 8.21 -6.74 13.90
C LEU A 424 9.03 -7.27 12.73
N TYR A 425 8.43 -8.22 12.00
CA TYR A 425 8.96 -8.78 10.76
C TYR A 425 8.03 -8.40 9.61
N ILE A 426 8.61 -7.94 8.50
CA ILE A 426 7.89 -7.47 7.31
C ILE A 426 8.39 -8.26 6.10
N VAL A 427 7.54 -8.42 5.09
CA VAL A 427 7.96 -8.98 3.80
C VAL A 427 9.10 -8.17 3.15
N PRO A 428 9.99 -8.82 2.37
CA PRO A 428 11.05 -8.12 1.65
C PRO A 428 10.46 -7.13 0.62
N PRO A 429 11.19 -6.08 0.21
CA PRO A 429 10.71 -5.04 -0.71
C PRO A 429 10.01 -5.59 -1.97
N ARG A 430 10.55 -6.65 -2.59
CA ARG A 430 9.97 -7.32 -3.77
C ARG A 430 8.57 -7.90 -3.59
N SER A 431 8.12 -8.09 -2.34
CA SER A 431 6.82 -8.65 -1.97
C SER A 431 5.94 -7.68 -1.19
N GLN A 432 6.40 -6.45 -0.96
CA GLN A 432 5.58 -5.41 -0.37
C GLN A 432 4.51 -4.96 -1.37
N ARG A 433 3.29 -4.76 -0.88
CA ARG A 433 2.20 -4.18 -1.66
C ARG A 433 2.31 -2.67 -1.59
N HIS A 434 1.57 -1.95 -2.45
CA HIS A 434 1.60 -0.48 -2.48
C HIS A 434 1.36 0.17 -1.13
N LEU A 435 0.46 -0.36 -0.31
CA LEU A 435 0.12 0.19 1.00
C LEU A 435 0.99 -0.33 2.15
N THR A 436 1.72 -1.44 1.96
CA THR A 436 2.54 -2.04 3.01
C THR A 436 3.64 -1.07 3.41
N LYS A 437 3.63 -0.61 4.67
CA LYS A 437 4.66 0.29 5.17
C LYS A 437 6.01 -0.39 5.32
N PRO A 438 7.05 0.06 4.59
CA PRO A 438 8.40 -0.49 4.69
C PRO A 438 9.02 -0.17 6.06
N LEU A 439 9.98 -1.00 6.48
CA LEU A 439 10.61 -0.86 7.80
C LEU A 439 11.32 0.49 7.98
N VAL A 440 11.95 1.02 6.93
CA VAL A 440 12.68 2.30 6.96
C VAL A 440 11.80 3.51 7.26
N ARG A 441 10.48 3.39 7.13
CA ARG A 441 9.51 4.48 7.37
C ARG A 441 8.99 4.56 8.80
N TYR A 442 9.22 3.56 9.64
CA TYR A 442 8.74 3.63 11.03
C TYR A 442 9.49 4.74 11.76
N GLY A 443 8.75 5.73 12.27
CA GLY A 443 9.30 6.97 12.86
C GLY A 443 9.30 8.17 11.91
N LEU A 444 9.01 7.99 10.62
CA LEU A 444 8.94 9.07 9.62
C LEU A 444 7.48 9.48 9.30
N GLU A 445 6.52 9.09 10.15
CA GLU A 445 5.11 9.38 9.91
C GLU A 445 4.77 10.85 10.00
N LYS A 446 3.92 11.30 9.07
CA LYS A 446 3.33 12.63 9.15
C LYS A 446 2.22 12.60 10.21
N ARG A 447 2.42 13.36 11.30
CA ARG A 447 1.50 13.41 12.45
C ARG A 447 0.60 14.64 12.50
N ARG A 448 0.93 15.68 11.73
CA ARG A 448 0.20 16.95 11.69
C ARG A 448 -0.20 17.24 10.26
N THR A 449 -1.38 17.84 10.10
CA THR A 449 -1.78 18.47 8.84
C THR A 449 -0.93 19.71 8.64
N THR A 450 0.16 19.57 7.91
CA THR A 450 0.89 20.70 7.33
C THR A 450 0.17 21.12 6.06
N GLU A 451 0.12 22.43 5.82
CA GLU A 451 -0.30 22.96 4.53
C GLU A 451 0.60 22.40 3.43
N VAL A 452 -0.01 21.90 2.36
CA VAL A 452 0.74 21.33 1.24
C VAL A 452 1.24 22.48 0.38
N LYS A 453 2.57 22.56 0.22
CA LYS A 453 3.19 23.48 -0.72
C LYS A 453 3.71 22.69 -1.93
N LEU A 454 3.25 23.09 -3.11
CA LEU A 454 3.77 22.59 -4.37
C LEU A 454 5.18 23.16 -4.57
N ILE A 455 6.17 22.29 -4.82
CA ILE A 455 7.51 22.74 -5.21
C ILE A 455 7.46 23.28 -6.64
N GLU A 456 8.44 24.12 -7.00
CA GLU A 456 8.60 24.53 -8.39
C GLU A 456 8.83 23.31 -9.29
N ARG A 457 8.22 23.32 -10.49
CA ARG A 457 8.32 22.23 -11.48
C ARG A 457 8.05 20.87 -10.83
N TRP A 458 6.83 20.68 -10.34
CA TRP A 458 6.33 19.42 -9.78
C TRP A 458 5.72 18.49 -10.85
N HIS A 459 5.61 18.94 -12.10
CA HIS A 459 5.37 18.12 -13.29
C HIS A 459 6.15 18.67 -14.50
N HIS A 460 6.11 17.91 -15.60
CA HIS A 460 6.56 18.33 -16.92
C HIS A 460 5.85 17.49 -18.02
N PRO A 461 5.52 18.07 -19.20
CA PRO A 461 5.54 19.49 -19.51
C PRO A 461 4.72 20.33 -18.53
#